data_AF-A0AA51DZ07-F1
#
_entry.id   AF-A0AA51DZ07-F1
#
_cell.length_a   1.000
_cell.length_b   1.000
_cell.length_c   1.000
_cell.angle_alpha   90.00
_cell.angle_beta   90.00
_cell.angle_gamma   90.00
#
_symmetry.space_group_name_H-M   'P 1'
#
loop_
_entity.id
_entity.type
_entity.pdbx_description
1 polymer ?
#
loop_
_entity_poly.entity_id
_entity_poly.type
_entity_poly.pdbx_seq_one_letter_code
_entity_poly.pdbx_strand_id
1 'polypeptide(L)'
;MLKATQERPLIKLEIDDYTTIPYEEYEDETSNDFKEIEFEMITPIDFSDKRQLEIYNGINKVDERLSIINEKIEELNTEIDRLTNHADGIDYTVAVASGVIAGVIDSIFVGEFSFERANDWGTEKTNNFVVKIAQSKGYKGDDLAGAVAFLEDKYKIAADKATNDFGGGLQHHLRDFSHHPTPVGLTFSLLTQFTNKVYGTDVNGIFKVVELNKDDLILIGKNTQEKLTFGIINWFFHMVSDMAGCSDSILNGKTGTGLPGPIGSLLKELSALPIFSKMNKDGRKEFSVWISKLFNGTLLGERDENGKLIPLKFDLRTEIGIAHELGRQALPIILNECIVRGFYFIRRLCVEIRDNDIKKISDLKNINWKRTLPFKNRTIVRMMTIATGTFTAIDLADAGIRAVIKSGGFNPATLGNFILRVNFVGVGRFAIAVGSDVSMGVKRNKTISEKSKLMSEVICLSNVKIYYKNAELLCSYSNLHKCQENMFGAEANMWVEVEKTQRSIEGLYNEIEKVGRFYLKTIDEMDESFNGIEQLLPEVEKMNPGLVDAMLGRLKR
;
A
#
# COMPACT_ATOMS: atom_id res chain seq x y z
N MET A 1 -42.03 -14.80 -64.39
CA MET A 1 -40.65 -14.70 -64.89
C MET A 1 -39.79 -15.66 -64.07
N LEU A 2 -39.36 -16.74 -64.74
CA LEU A 2 -38.37 -17.80 -64.41
C LEU A 2 -38.13 -18.12 -62.91
N LYS A 3 -38.70 -19.20 -62.34
CA LYS A 3 -38.27 -20.64 -62.41
C LYS A 3 -36.79 -20.78 -62.01
N ALA A 4 -36.35 -21.65 -61.10
CA ALA A 4 -36.83 -22.87 -60.46
C ALA A 4 -35.77 -23.20 -59.35
N THR A 5 -35.89 -24.10 -58.35
CA THR A 5 -36.61 -25.36 -58.21
C THR A 5 -36.40 -25.90 -56.79
N GLN A 6 -37.46 -26.53 -56.25
CA GLN A 6 -37.49 -27.77 -55.45
C GLN A 6 -36.84 -27.84 -54.05
N GLU A 7 -37.65 -27.97 -52.99
CA GLU A 7 -38.19 -29.22 -52.37
C GLU A 7 -37.15 -29.91 -51.46
N ARG A 8 -37.40 -30.43 -50.25
CA ARG A 8 -38.52 -30.62 -49.31
C ARG A 8 -37.89 -31.16 -47.98
N PRO A 9 -38.66 -31.38 -46.88
CA PRO A 9 -38.21 -31.22 -45.48
C PRO A 9 -38.04 -32.55 -44.71
N LEU A 10 -38.08 -32.47 -43.35
CA LEU A 10 -38.19 -33.52 -42.30
C LEU A 10 -36.83 -34.00 -41.73
N ILE A 11 -36.56 -34.19 -40.43
CA ILE A 11 -37.33 -34.30 -39.17
C ILE A 11 -36.40 -33.94 -37.99
N LYS A 12 -36.98 -33.37 -36.92
CA LYS A 12 -36.42 -33.18 -35.58
C LYS A 12 -36.41 -34.52 -34.81
N LEU A 13 -35.30 -34.89 -34.19
CA LEU A 13 -35.24 -35.96 -33.18
C LEU A 13 -34.92 -35.32 -31.81
N GLU A 14 -35.89 -35.36 -30.90
CA GLU A 14 -35.74 -35.12 -29.45
C GLU A 14 -35.45 -36.46 -28.77
N ILE A 15 -34.52 -36.49 -27.81
CA ILE A 15 -34.37 -37.61 -26.85
C ILE A 15 -34.00 -37.04 -25.46
N ASP A 16 -34.68 -37.61 -24.46
CA ASP A 16 -34.86 -37.27 -23.05
C ASP A 16 -33.64 -37.42 -22.10
N ASP A 17 -33.85 -36.85 -20.90
CA ASP A 17 -33.10 -36.95 -19.66
C ASP A 17 -33.21 -38.35 -18.97
N TYR A 18 -32.32 -38.64 -18.01
CA TYR A 18 -32.23 -39.78 -17.04
C TYR A 18 -31.07 -40.82 -17.16
N THR A 19 -30.08 -40.63 -16.29
CA THR A 19 -29.39 -41.58 -15.35
C THR A 19 -28.86 -42.97 -15.79
N THR A 20 -27.53 -43.11 -15.60
CA THR A 20 -26.72 -44.27 -15.08
C THR A 20 -26.72 -45.63 -15.78
N ILE A 21 -25.57 -46.01 -16.38
CA ILE A 21 -25.01 -47.38 -16.43
C ILE A 21 -23.45 -47.27 -16.46
N PRO A 22 -22.66 -48.32 -16.12
CA PRO A 22 -21.68 -48.34 -15.03
C PRO A 22 -20.23 -48.20 -15.51
N TYR A 23 -19.35 -47.64 -14.68
CA TYR A 23 -17.90 -47.73 -14.91
C TYR A 23 -17.41 -49.06 -14.33
N GLU A 24 -17.04 -49.99 -15.20
CA GLU A 24 -16.28 -51.18 -14.80
C GLU A 24 -14.93 -50.75 -14.22
N GLU A 25 -14.68 -51.22 -13.01
CA GLU A 25 -13.43 -51.11 -12.28
C GLU A 25 -12.44 -52.09 -12.93
N TYR A 26 -11.58 -51.57 -13.81
CA TYR A 26 -10.35 -52.27 -14.20
C TYR A 26 -9.26 -51.84 -13.21
N GLU A 27 -8.95 -52.73 -12.27
CA GLU A 27 -7.68 -52.71 -11.55
C GLU A 27 -6.54 -52.85 -12.56
N ASP A 28 -5.86 -51.74 -12.86
CA ASP A 28 -4.53 -51.77 -13.45
C ASP A 28 -3.52 -51.52 -12.33
N GLU A 29 -3.08 -52.62 -11.70
CA GLU A 29 -1.89 -52.69 -10.87
C GLU A 29 -0.64 -52.44 -11.73
N THR A 30 -0.40 -51.20 -12.15
CA THR A 30 0.92 -50.77 -12.61
C THR A 30 1.20 -49.33 -12.19
N SER A 31 1.88 -49.18 -11.05
CA SER A 31 2.90 -48.17 -10.76
C SER A 31 2.86 -46.89 -11.64
N ASN A 32 1.95 -45.96 -11.36
CA ASN A 32 2.03 -44.59 -11.89
C ASN A 32 3.08 -43.79 -11.11
N ASP A 33 4.34 -44.11 -11.36
CA ASP A 33 5.49 -43.25 -11.10
C ASP A 33 5.97 -42.65 -12.43
N PHE A 34 5.05 -42.08 -13.20
CA PHE A 34 5.42 -41.21 -14.32
C PHE A 34 5.76 -39.84 -13.73
N LYS A 35 6.99 -39.72 -13.24
CA LYS A 35 7.67 -38.43 -13.17
C LYS A 35 7.55 -37.78 -14.53
N GLU A 36 6.99 -36.59 -14.56
CA GLU A 36 7.16 -35.63 -15.65
C GLU A 36 8.68 -35.41 -15.80
N ILE A 37 9.31 -36.13 -16.73
CA ILE A 37 10.71 -35.90 -17.10
C ILE A 37 10.67 -34.74 -18.08
N GLU A 38 10.83 -33.52 -17.55
CA GLU A 38 11.19 -32.36 -18.37
C GLU A 38 12.61 -32.58 -18.92
N PHE A 39 12.73 -32.86 -20.21
CA PHE A 39 14.02 -32.92 -20.88
C PHE A 39 14.53 -31.48 -21.11
N GLU A 40 15.45 -31.02 -20.27
CA GLU A 40 16.30 -29.87 -20.60
C GLU A 40 17.47 -30.36 -21.46
N MET A 41 17.45 -30.06 -22.76
CA MET A 41 18.54 -30.40 -23.67
C MET A 41 19.73 -29.48 -23.38
N ILE A 42 20.63 -29.92 -22.48
CA ILE A 42 21.89 -29.21 -22.22
C ILE A 42 22.86 -29.55 -23.35
N THR A 43 22.96 -28.68 -24.35
CA THR A 43 24.02 -28.77 -25.36
C THR A 43 25.35 -28.37 -24.72
N PRO A 44 26.44 -29.15 -24.88
CA PRO A 44 27.76 -28.74 -24.40
C PRO A 44 28.15 -27.41 -25.06
N ILE A 45 28.25 -26.34 -24.28
CA ILE A 45 28.63 -25.02 -24.78
C ILE A 45 30.13 -25.06 -25.09
N ASP A 46 30.49 -24.85 -26.36
CA ASP A 46 31.87 -24.60 -26.74
C ASP A 46 32.19 -23.11 -26.52
N PHE A 47 32.78 -22.79 -25.37
CA PHE A 47 33.16 -21.42 -25.01
C PHE A 47 34.27 -20.83 -25.90
N SER A 48 34.85 -21.61 -26.83
CA SER A 48 35.77 -21.10 -27.85
C SER A 48 35.05 -20.53 -29.09
N ASP A 49 33.80 -20.93 -29.32
CA ASP A 49 32.95 -20.39 -30.39
C ASP A 49 32.29 -19.08 -29.93
N LYS A 50 32.75 -17.96 -30.49
CA LYS A 50 32.19 -16.62 -30.21
C LYS A 50 30.68 -16.55 -30.40
N ARG A 51 30.12 -17.28 -31.37
CA ARG A 51 28.69 -17.27 -31.67
C ARG A 51 27.88 -17.96 -30.58
N GLN A 52 28.36 -19.10 -30.07
CA GLN A 52 27.71 -19.80 -28.95
C GLN A 52 27.77 -18.97 -27.67
N LEU A 53 28.90 -18.29 -27.43
CA LEU A 53 29.06 -17.39 -26.28
C LEU A 53 28.10 -16.19 -26.35
N GLU A 54 27.90 -15.58 -27.52
CA GLU A 54 26.93 -14.50 -27.71
C GLU A 54 25.48 -14.94 -27.47
N ILE A 55 25.11 -16.15 -27.95
CA ILE A 55 23.77 -16.73 -27.72
C ILE A 55 23.55 -16.98 -26.24
N TYR A 56 24.51 -17.63 -25.56
CA TYR A 56 24.46 -17.90 -24.13
C TYR A 56 24.30 -16.61 -23.29
N ASN A 57 25.12 -15.60 -23.57
CA ASN A 57 25.02 -14.30 -22.91
C ASN A 57 23.68 -13.60 -23.19
N GLY A 58 23.15 -13.74 -24.41
CA GLY A 58 21.83 -13.24 -24.79
C GLY A 58 20.69 -13.89 -23.97
N ILE A 59 20.71 -15.21 -23.83
CA ILE A 59 19.75 -15.97 -23.02
C ILE A 59 19.82 -15.53 -21.56
N ASN A 60 21.02 -15.49 -20.98
CA ASN A 60 21.21 -15.10 -19.58
C ASN A 60 20.70 -13.69 -19.29
N LYS A 61 20.96 -12.73 -20.18
CA LYS A 61 20.47 -11.35 -20.05
C LYS A 61 18.94 -11.28 -20.09
N VAL A 62 18.31 -12.08 -20.96
CA VAL A 62 16.85 -12.17 -21.03
C VAL A 62 16.30 -12.80 -19.75
N ASP A 63 16.93 -13.84 -19.23
CA ASP A 63 16.51 -14.51 -18.00
C ASP A 63 16.65 -13.64 -16.75
N GLU A 64 17.74 -12.89 -16.64
CA GLU A 64 17.89 -11.87 -15.58
C GLU A 64 16.76 -10.83 -15.65
N ARG A 65 16.45 -10.33 -16.84
CA ARG A 65 15.38 -9.35 -17.03
C ARG A 65 14.00 -9.93 -16.72
N LEU A 66 13.72 -11.17 -17.14
CA LEU A 66 12.47 -11.88 -16.83
C LEU A 66 12.32 -12.07 -15.32
N SER A 67 13.39 -12.45 -14.61
CA SER A 67 13.39 -12.60 -13.16
C SER A 67 12.97 -11.32 -12.45
N ILE A 68 13.59 -10.17 -12.79
CA ILE A 68 13.26 -8.86 -12.23
C ILE A 68 11.80 -8.46 -12.50
N ILE A 69 11.31 -8.69 -13.72
CA ILE A 69 9.93 -8.35 -14.08
C ILE A 69 8.94 -9.24 -13.33
N ASN A 70 9.23 -10.53 -13.19
CA ASN A 70 8.37 -11.48 -12.47
C ASN A 70 8.27 -11.11 -10.98
N GLU A 71 9.37 -10.75 -10.33
CA GLU A 71 9.35 -10.23 -8.95
C GLU A 71 8.43 -9.01 -8.83
N LYS A 72 8.55 -8.05 -9.76
CA LYS A 72 7.68 -6.87 -9.79
C LYS A 72 6.20 -7.24 -10.07
N ILE A 73 5.93 -8.24 -10.90
CA ILE A 73 4.55 -8.73 -11.13
C ILE A 73 3.97 -9.30 -9.84
N GLU A 74 4.74 -10.02 -9.03
CA GLU A 74 4.29 -10.57 -7.74
C GLU A 74 4.02 -9.48 -6.69
N GLU A 75 4.84 -8.43 -6.65
CA GLU A 75 4.56 -7.25 -5.84
C GLU A 75 3.24 -6.58 -6.25
N LEU A 76 3.03 -6.41 -7.56
CA LEU A 76 1.79 -5.85 -8.10
C LEU A 76 0.59 -6.75 -7.83
N ASN A 77 0.73 -8.08 -7.88
CA ASN A 77 -0.33 -9.03 -7.52
C ASN A 77 -0.77 -8.84 -6.07
N THR A 78 0.20 -8.74 -5.15
CA THR A 78 -0.07 -8.53 -3.72
C THR A 78 -0.80 -7.19 -3.49
N GLU A 79 -0.39 -6.12 -4.18
CA GLU A 79 -1.05 -4.82 -4.08
C GLU A 79 -2.45 -4.84 -4.73
N ILE A 80 -2.64 -5.53 -5.85
CA ILE A 80 -3.95 -5.70 -6.50
C ILE A 80 -4.90 -6.46 -5.57
N ASP A 81 -4.44 -7.52 -4.90
CA ASP A 81 -5.24 -8.29 -3.95
C ASP A 81 -5.69 -7.41 -2.78
N ARG A 82 -4.75 -6.66 -2.17
CA ARG A 82 -5.07 -5.69 -1.10
C ARG A 82 -6.08 -4.62 -1.53
N LEU A 83 -5.98 -4.18 -2.78
CA LEU A 83 -6.88 -3.20 -3.41
C LEU A 83 -8.14 -3.84 -4.02
N THR A 84 -8.34 -5.14 -3.87
CA THR A 84 -9.55 -5.84 -4.30
C THR A 84 -10.47 -5.99 -3.10
N ASN A 85 -11.76 -5.78 -3.33
CA ASN A 85 -12.76 -5.96 -2.30
C ASN A 85 -13.19 -7.43 -2.28
N HIS A 86 -12.96 -8.08 -1.14
CA HIS A 86 -13.29 -9.48 -0.88
C HIS A 86 -14.44 -9.63 0.14
N ALA A 87 -15.27 -8.59 0.28
CA ALA A 87 -16.43 -8.62 1.14
C ALA A 87 -17.51 -9.53 0.54
N ASP A 88 -18.16 -10.31 1.40
CA ASP A 88 -19.33 -11.11 1.02
C ASP A 88 -20.63 -10.58 1.66
N GLY A 89 -21.73 -11.31 1.47
CA GLY A 89 -23.04 -10.91 1.96
C GLY A 89 -23.11 -10.69 3.48
N ILE A 90 -22.37 -11.47 4.27
CA ILE A 90 -22.33 -11.30 5.73
C ILE A 90 -21.56 -10.02 6.08
N ASP A 91 -20.44 -9.75 5.41
CA ASP A 91 -19.67 -8.52 5.63
C ASP A 91 -20.53 -7.27 5.35
N TYR A 92 -21.30 -7.29 4.26
CA TYR A 92 -22.23 -6.22 3.94
C TYR A 92 -23.39 -6.12 4.91
N THR A 93 -23.94 -7.25 5.36
CA THR A 93 -25.04 -7.28 6.33
C THR A 93 -24.60 -6.64 7.64
N VAL A 94 -23.42 -6.99 8.16
CA VAL A 94 -22.89 -6.38 9.38
C VAL A 94 -22.62 -4.88 9.18
N ALA A 95 -22.07 -4.48 8.04
CA ALA A 95 -21.85 -3.07 7.75
C ALA A 95 -23.14 -2.25 7.77
N VAL A 96 -24.19 -2.72 7.07
CA VAL A 96 -25.51 -2.07 7.06
C VAL A 96 -26.13 -2.07 8.46
N ALA A 97 -26.16 -3.20 9.15
CA ALA A 97 -26.74 -3.32 10.49
C ALA A 97 -26.03 -2.39 11.50
N SER A 98 -24.70 -2.32 11.45
CA SER A 98 -23.91 -1.41 12.28
C SER A 98 -24.26 0.05 12.00
N GLY A 99 -24.41 0.43 10.73
CA GLY A 99 -24.86 1.77 10.34
C GLY A 99 -26.26 2.10 10.86
N VAL A 100 -27.19 1.14 10.83
CA VAL A 100 -28.54 1.28 11.39
C VAL A 100 -28.48 1.49 12.90
N ILE A 101 -27.74 0.65 13.63
CA ILE A 101 -27.58 0.76 15.09
C ILE A 101 -27.00 2.12 15.46
N ALA A 102 -25.97 2.58 14.76
CA ALA A 102 -25.39 3.89 14.98
C ALA A 102 -26.40 5.02 14.73
N GLY A 103 -27.23 4.93 13.67
CA GLY A 103 -28.24 5.94 13.37
C GLY A 103 -29.34 6.02 14.44
N VAL A 104 -29.74 4.87 14.98
CA VAL A 104 -30.69 4.81 16.11
C VAL A 104 -30.08 5.42 17.38
N ILE A 105 -28.83 5.11 17.68
CA ILE A 105 -28.13 5.66 18.84
C ILE A 105 -27.97 7.17 18.70
N ASP A 106 -27.63 7.66 17.51
CA ASP A 106 -27.53 9.09 17.24
C ASP A 106 -28.85 9.82 17.53
N SER A 107 -29.95 9.32 16.94
CA SER A 107 -31.30 9.88 17.11
C SER A 107 -31.73 9.99 18.57
N ILE A 108 -31.29 9.06 19.42
CA ILE A 108 -31.66 9.02 20.85
C ILE A 108 -30.72 9.85 21.73
N PHE A 109 -29.40 9.81 21.49
CA PHE A 109 -28.40 10.29 22.44
C PHE A 109 -27.72 11.62 22.05
N VAL A 110 -27.65 11.97 20.77
CA VAL A 110 -26.91 13.16 20.30
C VAL A 110 -27.79 14.41 20.36
N GLY A 111 -29.01 14.36 19.82
CA GLY A 111 -29.96 15.47 19.87
C GLY A 111 -29.52 16.71 19.07
N GLU A 112 -30.21 17.84 19.28
CA GLU A 112 -29.94 19.10 18.56
C GLU A 112 -28.64 19.76 19.03
N PHE A 113 -27.78 20.16 18.11
CA PHE A 113 -26.67 21.07 18.39
C PHE A 113 -27.20 22.39 18.98
N SER A 114 -26.56 22.87 20.04
CA SER A 114 -26.92 24.14 20.69
C SER A 114 -25.66 24.89 21.11
N PHE A 115 -25.54 26.13 20.65
CA PHE A 115 -24.47 27.02 21.08
C PHE A 115 -24.62 27.43 22.56
N GLU A 116 -25.83 27.51 23.07
CA GLU A 116 -26.10 27.82 24.48
C GLU A 116 -25.60 26.68 25.38
N ARG A 117 -26.01 25.44 25.07
CA ARG A 117 -25.55 24.26 25.81
C ARG A 117 -24.03 24.08 25.74
N ALA A 118 -23.44 24.38 24.58
CA ALA A 118 -21.99 24.43 24.43
C ALA A 118 -21.37 25.49 25.36
N ASN A 119 -21.88 26.72 25.35
CA ASN A 119 -21.39 27.79 26.21
C ASN A 119 -21.53 27.46 27.70
N ASP A 120 -22.67 26.92 28.14
CA ASP A 120 -22.92 26.54 29.53
C ASP A 120 -21.95 25.45 29.99
N TRP A 121 -21.83 24.36 29.22
CA TRP A 121 -20.93 23.25 29.54
C TRP A 121 -19.48 23.72 29.58
N GLY A 122 -19.06 24.50 28.59
CA GLY A 122 -17.71 25.05 28.51
C GLY A 122 -17.40 26.00 29.65
N THR A 123 -18.38 26.82 30.06
CA THR A 123 -18.26 27.73 31.21
C THR A 123 -18.10 26.94 32.51
N GLU A 124 -18.94 25.94 32.75
CA GLU A 124 -18.85 25.07 33.94
C GLU A 124 -17.46 24.39 34.03
N LYS A 125 -16.98 23.80 32.93
CA LYS A 125 -15.66 23.13 32.92
C LYS A 125 -14.52 24.11 33.09
N THR A 126 -14.60 25.28 32.46
CA THR A 126 -13.59 26.33 32.60
C THR A 126 -13.51 26.82 34.04
N ASN A 127 -14.66 27.17 34.65
CA ASN A 127 -14.70 27.67 36.02
C ASN A 127 -14.12 26.66 37.02
N ASN A 128 -14.50 25.39 36.89
CA ASN A 128 -13.96 24.31 37.72
C ASN A 128 -12.44 24.13 37.54
N PHE A 129 -11.94 24.29 36.31
CA PHE A 129 -10.52 24.22 36.02
C PHE A 129 -9.75 25.37 36.67
N VAL A 130 -10.24 26.61 36.55
CA VAL A 130 -9.62 27.80 37.17
C VAL A 130 -9.51 27.65 38.68
N VAL A 131 -10.59 27.25 39.35
CA VAL A 131 -10.60 27.01 40.82
C VAL A 131 -9.56 25.96 41.21
N LYS A 132 -9.51 24.82 40.50
CA LYS A 132 -8.53 23.76 40.77
C LYS A 132 -7.09 24.23 40.59
N ILE A 133 -6.80 24.99 39.54
CA ILE A 133 -5.46 25.53 39.32
C ILE A 133 -5.10 26.54 40.42
N ALA A 134 -6.00 27.45 40.78
CA ALA A 134 -5.76 28.40 41.87
C ALA A 134 -5.46 27.66 43.19
N GLN A 135 -6.24 26.62 43.52
CA GLN A 135 -6.02 25.78 44.71
C GLN A 135 -4.66 25.09 44.67
N SER A 136 -4.27 24.54 43.51
CA SER A 136 -2.93 23.95 43.31
C SER A 136 -1.78 24.95 43.52
N LYS A 137 -2.07 26.26 43.39
CA LYS A 137 -1.12 27.36 43.57
C LYS A 137 -1.20 28.04 44.93
N GLY A 138 -2.05 27.55 45.83
CA GLY A 138 -2.12 27.98 47.23
C GLY A 138 -3.37 28.74 47.61
N TYR A 139 -4.32 28.96 46.70
CA TYR A 139 -5.63 29.52 47.04
C TYR A 139 -6.38 28.55 47.99
N LYS A 140 -6.98 29.10 49.06
CA LYS A 140 -7.62 28.29 50.12
C LYS A 140 -9.14 28.25 50.03
N GLY A 141 -9.75 29.12 49.21
CA GLY A 141 -11.19 29.10 48.98
C GLY A 141 -11.60 28.13 47.88
N ASP A 142 -12.89 28.15 47.58
CA ASP A 142 -13.56 27.34 46.55
C ASP A 142 -14.44 28.17 45.61
N ASP A 143 -14.51 29.49 45.82
CA ASP A 143 -15.29 30.39 44.97
C ASP A 143 -14.49 30.86 43.74
N LEU A 144 -15.19 31.03 42.61
CA LEU A 144 -14.55 31.38 41.34
C LEU A 144 -13.94 32.78 41.38
N ALA A 145 -14.61 33.76 41.99
CA ALA A 145 -14.16 35.15 42.00
C ALA A 145 -12.83 35.28 42.77
N GLY A 146 -12.73 34.64 43.93
CA GLY A 146 -11.53 34.57 44.73
C GLY A 146 -10.41 33.80 44.05
N ALA A 147 -10.72 32.69 43.36
CA ALA A 147 -9.74 31.94 42.58
C ALA A 147 -9.14 32.79 41.45
N VAL A 148 -9.99 33.51 40.71
CA VAL A 148 -9.57 34.44 39.65
C VAL A 148 -8.73 35.57 40.23
N ALA A 149 -9.21 36.26 41.28
CA ALA A 149 -8.49 37.37 41.91
C ALA A 149 -7.10 36.93 42.44
N PHE A 150 -7.00 35.73 43.01
CA PHE A 150 -5.74 35.16 43.47
C PHE A 150 -4.74 34.96 42.34
N LEU A 151 -5.20 34.44 41.19
CA LEU A 151 -4.35 34.21 40.02
C LEU A 151 -3.97 35.55 39.35
N GLU A 152 -4.91 36.46 39.18
CA GLU A 152 -4.71 37.81 38.62
C GLU A 152 -3.65 38.60 39.42
N ASP A 153 -3.71 38.56 40.76
CA ASP A 153 -2.73 39.28 41.59
C ASP A 153 -1.34 38.64 41.54
N LYS A 154 -1.28 37.30 41.55
CA LYS A 154 -0.03 36.54 41.63
C LYS A 154 0.73 36.48 40.30
N TYR A 155 0.02 36.48 39.17
CA TYR A 155 0.58 36.24 37.84
C TYR A 155 0.27 37.39 36.88
N LYS A 156 0.66 38.61 37.23
CA LYS A 156 0.52 39.79 36.36
C LYS A 156 1.41 39.66 35.12
N ILE A 157 0.90 40.15 33.99
CA ILE A 157 1.67 40.26 32.75
C ILE A 157 1.79 41.72 32.31
N ALA A 158 2.88 42.05 31.62
CA ALA A 158 3.13 43.40 31.15
C ALA A 158 2.12 43.86 30.07
N ALA A 159 1.54 42.91 29.34
CA ALA A 159 0.63 43.18 28.23
C ALA A 159 -0.64 43.92 28.66
N ASP A 160 -1.21 43.62 29.84
CA ASP A 160 -2.39 44.29 30.43
C ASP A 160 -2.24 45.80 30.52
N LYS A 161 -1.00 46.30 30.60
CA LYS A 161 -0.72 47.75 30.64
C LYS A 161 -1.12 48.45 29.35
N ALA A 162 -1.23 47.72 28.24
CA ALA A 162 -1.71 48.20 26.95
C ALA A 162 -3.23 47.99 26.74
N THR A 163 -4.00 47.63 27.78
CA THR A 163 -5.46 47.37 27.66
C THR A 163 -6.21 48.48 26.92
N ASN A 164 -5.95 49.75 27.25
CA ASN A 164 -6.61 50.89 26.60
C ASN A 164 -6.24 51.02 25.11
N ASP A 165 -4.99 50.69 24.76
CA ASP A 165 -4.51 50.68 23.38
C ASP A 165 -5.16 49.61 22.51
N PHE A 166 -5.63 48.52 23.13
CA PHE A 166 -6.29 47.38 22.49
C PHE A 166 -7.81 47.35 22.74
N GLY A 167 -8.42 48.51 23.01
CA GLY A 167 -9.88 48.66 23.02
C GLY A 167 -10.56 48.39 24.37
N GLY A 168 -9.80 48.42 25.46
CA GLY A 168 -10.32 48.36 26.82
C GLY A 168 -10.66 46.96 27.32
N GLY A 169 -11.19 46.88 28.54
CA GLY A 169 -11.49 45.62 29.24
C GLY A 169 -12.39 44.64 28.49
N LEU A 170 -13.19 45.12 27.52
CA LEU A 170 -14.08 44.27 26.72
C LEU A 170 -13.43 43.70 25.45
N GLN A 171 -12.31 44.24 24.97
CA GLN A 171 -11.74 43.86 23.67
C GLN A 171 -10.26 43.46 23.71
N HIS A 172 -9.51 43.86 24.74
CA HIS A 172 -8.06 43.64 24.75
C HIS A 172 -7.69 42.16 24.66
N HIS A 173 -8.40 41.23 25.33
CA HIS A 173 -8.14 39.78 25.19
C HIS A 173 -8.21 39.26 23.75
N LEU A 174 -9.03 39.87 22.89
CA LEU A 174 -9.12 39.52 21.48
C LEU A 174 -8.09 40.29 20.64
N ARG A 175 -7.80 41.53 21.00
CA ARG A 175 -7.00 42.43 20.14
C ARG A 175 -5.52 42.38 20.44
N ASP A 176 -5.13 42.06 21.65
CA ASP A 176 -3.76 41.81 22.05
C ASP A 176 -3.48 40.31 21.90
N PHE A 177 -2.56 39.99 21.00
CA PHE A 177 -2.29 38.60 20.64
C PHE A 177 -1.61 37.83 21.76
N SER A 178 -1.04 38.49 22.77
CA SER A 178 -0.48 37.80 23.93
C SER A 178 -1.57 37.14 24.81
N HIS A 179 -2.84 37.56 24.71
CA HIS A 179 -3.95 36.89 25.39
C HIS A 179 -4.54 35.70 24.61
N HIS A 180 -3.93 35.31 23.49
CA HIS A 180 -4.38 34.14 22.75
C HIS A 180 -3.76 32.88 23.39
N PRO A 181 -4.55 31.91 23.90
CA PRO A 181 -4.03 30.70 24.55
C PRO A 181 -3.54 29.68 23.51
N THR A 182 -2.59 30.11 22.67
CA THR A 182 -2.06 29.39 21.52
C THR A 182 -0.52 29.52 21.48
N PRO A 183 0.19 28.71 20.68
CA PRO A 183 1.63 28.92 20.45
C PRO A 183 1.97 30.30 19.88
N VAL A 184 1.06 30.91 19.12
CA VAL A 184 1.23 32.27 18.59
C VAL A 184 1.14 33.29 19.73
N GLY A 185 0.15 33.19 20.62
CA GLY A 185 0.07 34.08 21.77
C GLY A 185 1.22 33.93 22.76
N LEU A 186 1.69 32.70 22.99
CA LEU A 186 2.93 32.45 23.74
C LEU A 186 4.13 33.16 23.09
N THR A 187 4.23 33.12 21.75
CA THR A 187 5.29 33.81 21.02
C THR A 187 5.21 35.32 21.24
N PHE A 188 4.01 35.91 21.24
CA PHE A 188 3.83 37.33 21.51
C PHE A 188 4.11 37.71 22.97
N SER A 189 3.74 36.87 23.94
CA SER A 189 4.13 37.05 25.34
C SER A 189 5.65 37.07 25.53
N LEU A 190 6.35 36.12 24.91
CA LEU A 190 7.81 36.11 24.88
C LEU A 190 8.36 37.34 24.19
N LEU A 191 7.80 37.72 23.04
CA LEU A 191 8.25 38.89 22.29
C LEU A 191 8.14 40.15 23.15
N THR A 192 7.04 40.33 23.89
CA THR A 192 6.87 41.43 24.86
C THR A 192 7.98 41.47 25.90
N GLN A 193 8.35 40.33 26.49
CA GLN A 193 9.46 40.26 27.45
C GLN A 193 10.81 40.66 26.86
N PHE A 194 11.04 40.40 25.56
CA PHE A 194 12.32 40.70 24.91
C PHE A 194 12.37 42.09 24.25
N THR A 195 11.23 42.64 23.82
CA THR A 195 11.18 43.89 23.05
C THR A 195 10.55 45.06 23.79
N ASN A 196 9.95 44.82 24.96
CA ASN A 196 9.14 45.79 25.72
C ASN A 196 7.94 46.33 24.93
N LYS A 197 7.45 45.56 23.96
CA LYS A 197 6.34 45.95 23.08
C LYS A 197 5.21 44.92 23.13
N VAL A 198 3.98 45.38 22.97
CA VAL A 198 2.77 44.57 22.91
C VAL A 198 2.22 44.63 21.49
N TYR A 199 1.67 43.51 21.00
CA TYR A 199 1.39 43.29 19.58
C TYR A 199 -0.04 42.81 19.38
N GLY A 200 -0.72 43.35 18.39
CA GLY A 200 -2.13 43.04 18.19
C GLY A 200 -2.78 43.83 17.08
N THR A 201 -4.05 44.18 17.24
CA THR A 201 -4.79 45.03 16.30
C THR A 201 -5.42 46.24 16.97
N ASP A 202 -5.48 47.36 16.27
CA ASP A 202 -6.28 48.52 16.69
C ASP A 202 -7.80 48.29 16.53
N VAL A 203 -8.60 49.33 16.82
CA VAL A 203 -10.06 49.33 16.64
C VAL A 203 -10.51 49.12 15.19
N ASN A 204 -9.63 49.39 14.22
CA ASN A 204 -9.89 49.26 12.79
C ASN A 204 -9.48 47.88 12.25
N GLY A 205 -8.88 47.01 13.08
CA GLY A 205 -8.38 45.69 12.72
C GLY A 205 -7.00 45.73 12.06
N ILE A 206 -6.31 46.87 12.09
CA ILE A 206 -4.96 47.03 11.53
C ILE A 206 -3.95 46.58 12.58
N PHE A 207 -2.90 45.87 12.16
CA PHE A 207 -1.83 45.45 13.05
C PHE A 207 -1.21 46.66 13.77
N LYS A 208 -1.10 46.57 15.09
CA LYS A 208 -0.62 47.64 15.97
C LYS A 208 0.45 47.08 16.89
N VAL A 209 1.49 47.88 17.12
CA VAL A 209 2.54 47.63 18.11
C VAL A 209 2.53 48.77 19.10
N VAL A 210 2.53 48.45 20.38
CA VAL A 210 2.49 49.42 21.49
C VAL A 210 3.76 49.26 22.31
N GLU A 211 4.47 50.34 22.59
CA GLU A 211 5.63 50.31 23.48
C GLU A 211 5.18 50.54 24.92
N LEU A 212 5.71 49.74 25.85
CA LEU A 212 5.38 49.86 27.27
C LEU A 212 6.01 51.10 27.90
N ASN A 213 5.32 51.73 28.85
CA ASN A 213 5.89 52.86 29.58
C ASN A 213 6.99 52.38 30.53
N LYS A 214 7.87 53.30 30.95
CA LYS A 214 8.98 52.99 31.87
C LYS A 214 8.50 52.34 33.17
N ASP A 215 7.38 52.79 33.71
CA ASP A 215 6.81 52.28 34.97
C ASP A 215 6.21 50.87 34.81
N ASP A 216 5.86 50.48 33.58
CA ASP A 216 5.30 49.17 33.25
C ASP A 216 6.39 48.09 33.10
N LEU A 217 7.65 48.49 32.93
CA LEU A 217 8.80 47.59 32.77
C LEU A 217 9.11 46.78 34.04
N ILE A 218 8.48 47.07 35.17
CA ILE A 218 8.57 46.25 36.39
C ILE A 218 8.07 44.82 36.18
N LEU A 219 7.22 44.59 35.19
CA LEU A 219 6.70 43.27 34.79
C LEU A 219 7.52 42.61 33.67
N ILE A 220 8.65 43.23 33.28
CA ILE A 220 9.61 42.66 32.33
C ILE A 220 10.79 42.06 33.10
N GLY A 221 11.17 40.83 32.73
CA GLY A 221 12.30 40.15 33.36
C GLY A 221 13.62 40.89 33.17
N LYS A 222 14.46 40.93 34.21
CA LYS A 222 15.74 41.67 34.20
C LYS A 222 16.84 40.93 33.47
N ASN A 223 16.71 39.62 33.32
CA ASN A 223 17.63 38.71 32.65
C ASN A 223 16.85 37.69 31.81
N THR A 224 17.55 36.90 30.99
CA THR A 224 16.93 35.92 30.09
C THR A 224 16.07 34.91 30.83
N GLN A 225 16.51 34.43 32.00
CA GLN A 225 15.79 33.45 32.81
C GLN A 225 14.46 34.02 33.33
N GLU A 226 14.48 35.24 33.86
CA GLU A 226 13.27 35.94 34.28
C GLU A 226 12.34 36.23 33.11
N LYS A 227 12.86 36.67 31.96
CA LYS A 227 12.07 36.92 30.74
C LYS A 227 11.36 35.66 30.26
N LEU A 228 12.04 34.52 30.27
CA LEU A 228 11.44 33.22 29.93
C LEU A 228 10.41 32.80 30.98
N THR A 229 10.71 32.99 32.27
CA THR A 229 9.79 32.64 33.36
C THR A 229 8.50 33.46 33.28
N PHE A 230 8.60 34.78 33.07
CA PHE A 230 7.43 35.65 32.97
C PHE A 230 6.68 35.41 31.65
N GLY A 231 7.40 35.28 30.54
CA GLY A 231 6.81 35.07 29.22
C GLY A 231 6.14 33.71 29.03
N ILE A 232 6.51 32.69 29.82
CA ILE A 232 5.97 31.32 29.72
C ILE A 232 5.10 30.98 30.95
N ILE A 233 5.67 31.05 32.16
CA ILE A 233 5.02 30.54 33.38
C ILE A 233 3.98 31.54 33.89
N ASN A 234 4.35 32.82 34.07
CA ASN A 234 3.37 33.82 34.51
C ASN A 234 2.28 33.99 33.46
N TRP A 235 2.67 34.10 32.19
CA TRP A 235 1.74 34.11 31.07
C TRP A 235 0.73 32.95 31.12
N PHE A 236 1.19 31.72 31.29
CA PHE A 236 0.29 30.56 31.36
C PHE A 236 -0.74 30.71 32.49
N PHE A 237 -0.30 31.04 33.71
CA PHE A 237 -1.24 31.18 34.83
C PHE A 237 -2.14 32.41 34.72
N HIS A 238 -1.67 33.48 34.06
CA HIS A 238 -2.48 34.63 33.71
C HIS A 238 -3.60 34.27 32.73
N MET A 239 -3.27 33.49 31.69
CA MET A 239 -4.29 32.96 30.78
C MET A 239 -5.33 32.16 31.53
N VAL A 240 -4.93 31.32 32.50
CA VAL A 240 -5.88 30.53 33.30
C VAL A 240 -6.92 31.42 34.01
N SER A 241 -6.54 32.55 34.61
CA SER A 241 -7.54 33.48 35.16
C SER A 241 -8.44 34.07 34.07
N ASP A 242 -7.84 34.55 32.98
CA ASP A 242 -8.58 35.23 31.89
C ASP A 242 -9.61 34.32 31.22
N MET A 243 -9.43 33.00 31.24
CA MET A 243 -10.40 32.02 30.70
C MET A 243 -11.79 32.19 31.33
N ALA A 244 -11.87 32.46 32.64
CA ALA A 244 -13.12 32.71 33.35
C ALA A 244 -13.59 34.17 33.21
N GLY A 245 -12.68 35.09 32.88
CA GLY A 245 -12.88 36.53 32.88
C GLY A 245 -12.37 37.17 34.18
N CYS A 246 -12.66 38.46 34.40
CA CYS A 246 -12.15 39.16 35.58
C CYS A 246 -13.01 38.98 36.83
N SER A 247 -12.34 38.98 37.99
CA SER A 247 -12.95 38.79 39.31
C SER A 247 -14.10 39.78 39.60
N ASP A 248 -13.91 41.06 39.30
CA ASP A 248 -14.94 42.10 39.45
C ASP A 248 -16.21 41.83 38.63
N SER A 249 -16.06 41.30 37.41
CA SER A 249 -17.24 40.96 36.60
C SER A 249 -18.04 39.83 37.24
N ILE A 250 -17.32 38.80 37.74
CA ILE A 250 -17.92 37.61 38.35
C ILE A 250 -18.66 37.97 39.64
N LEU A 251 -18.07 38.81 40.49
CA LEU A 251 -18.72 39.33 41.71
C LEU A 251 -20.02 40.09 41.41
N ASN A 252 -20.08 40.78 40.26
CA ASN A 252 -21.26 41.50 39.79
C ASN A 252 -22.24 40.60 39.00
N GLY A 253 -22.09 39.28 39.06
CA GLY A 253 -22.97 38.32 38.39
C GLY A 253 -22.81 38.28 36.87
N LYS A 254 -21.67 38.74 36.33
CA LYS A 254 -21.37 38.73 34.90
C LYS A 254 -20.26 37.72 34.59
N THR A 255 -20.34 37.07 33.44
CA THR A 255 -19.37 36.05 33.00
C THR A 255 -17.99 36.59 32.60
N GLY A 256 -17.72 37.90 32.69
CA GLY A 256 -16.44 38.50 32.26
C GLY A 256 -16.13 38.31 30.77
N THR A 257 -15.07 38.97 30.26
CA THR A 257 -14.76 38.97 28.81
C THR A 257 -14.42 37.58 28.28
N GLY A 258 -13.65 36.79 29.02
CA GLY A 258 -13.11 35.50 28.57
C GLY A 258 -11.96 35.67 27.57
N LEU A 259 -11.28 34.57 27.23
CA LEU A 259 -10.24 34.55 26.19
C LEU A 259 -10.82 34.11 24.84
N PRO A 260 -10.26 34.54 23.69
CA PRO A 260 -10.56 33.87 22.43
C PRO A 260 -10.07 32.42 22.51
N GLY A 261 -10.84 31.47 21.99
CA GLY A 261 -10.34 30.10 21.83
C GLY A 261 -9.40 29.98 20.64
N PRO A 262 -8.89 28.77 20.33
CA PRO A 262 -7.96 28.58 19.22
C PRO A 262 -8.50 29.04 17.87
N ILE A 263 -9.79 28.84 17.60
CA ILE A 263 -10.43 29.28 16.35
C ILE A 263 -10.56 30.80 16.34
N GLY A 264 -11.09 31.40 17.41
CA GLY A 264 -11.21 32.85 17.54
C GLY A 264 -9.87 33.56 17.43
N SER A 265 -8.83 33.01 18.06
CA SER A 265 -7.45 33.52 18.05
C SER A 265 -6.88 33.50 16.64
N LEU A 266 -6.96 32.36 15.95
CA LEU A 266 -6.48 32.21 14.58
C LEU A 266 -7.20 33.16 13.61
N LEU A 267 -8.53 33.22 13.67
CA LEU A 267 -9.31 34.13 12.82
C LEU A 267 -8.86 35.58 13.03
N LYS A 268 -8.66 35.97 14.28
CA LYS A 268 -8.27 37.32 14.63
C LYS A 268 -6.85 37.68 14.17
N GLU A 269 -5.89 36.79 14.38
CA GLU A 269 -4.52 36.92 13.87
C GLU A 269 -4.50 37.03 12.34
N LEU A 270 -5.23 36.13 11.65
CA LEU A 270 -5.36 36.18 10.19
C LEU A 270 -5.99 37.49 9.72
N SER A 271 -6.98 38.03 10.43
CA SER A 271 -7.64 39.29 10.06
C SER A 271 -6.68 40.49 10.02
N ALA A 272 -5.56 40.42 10.73
CA ALA A 272 -4.54 41.46 10.71
C ALA A 272 -3.74 41.47 9.40
N LEU A 273 -3.70 40.36 8.66
CA LEU A 273 -2.92 40.24 7.43
C LEU A 273 -3.42 41.19 6.32
N PRO A 274 -2.53 41.64 5.41
CA PRO A 274 -2.89 42.57 4.32
C PRO A 274 -3.93 42.03 3.34
N ILE A 275 -4.03 40.71 3.17
CA ILE A 275 -5.01 40.09 2.27
C ILE A 275 -6.46 40.32 2.73
N PHE A 276 -6.68 40.51 4.03
CA PHE A 276 -7.99 40.87 4.60
C PHE A 276 -8.13 42.39 4.73
N SER A 277 -7.97 43.11 3.63
CA SER A 277 -7.98 44.59 3.59
C SER A 277 -9.35 45.21 3.30
N LYS A 278 -10.39 44.41 3.03
CA LYS A 278 -11.73 44.93 2.72
C LYS A 278 -12.26 45.75 3.90
N MET A 279 -12.53 47.02 3.65
CA MET A 279 -13.03 47.97 4.65
C MET A 279 -14.55 48.08 4.59
N ASN A 280 -15.18 48.26 5.74
CA ASN A 280 -16.59 48.59 5.86
C ASN A 280 -16.82 50.12 5.70
N LYS A 281 -18.08 50.55 5.82
CA LYS A 281 -18.48 51.97 5.69
C LYS A 281 -17.82 52.89 6.73
N ASP A 282 -17.40 52.35 7.87
CA ASP A 282 -16.77 53.09 8.97
C ASP A 282 -15.24 53.12 8.87
N GLY A 283 -14.66 52.65 7.75
CA GLY A 283 -13.22 52.59 7.57
C GLY A 283 -12.53 51.55 8.47
N ARG A 284 -13.23 50.45 8.81
CA ARG A 284 -12.67 49.32 9.58
C ARG A 284 -12.61 48.06 8.74
N LYS A 285 -11.62 47.20 8.95
CA LYS A 285 -11.56 45.90 8.27
C LYS A 285 -12.80 45.07 8.58
N GLU A 286 -13.59 44.78 7.56
CA GLU A 286 -14.90 44.13 7.68
C GLU A 286 -14.80 42.77 8.37
N PHE A 287 -13.78 41.99 8.00
CA PHE A 287 -13.54 40.67 8.60
C PHE A 287 -13.15 40.79 10.09
N SER A 288 -12.32 41.76 10.46
CA SER A 288 -11.92 41.96 11.86
C SER A 288 -13.09 42.44 12.74
N VAL A 289 -13.97 43.28 12.20
CA VAL A 289 -15.22 43.70 12.86
C VAL A 289 -16.16 42.52 13.04
N TRP A 290 -16.30 41.66 12.03
CA TRP A 290 -17.11 40.44 12.13
C TRP A 290 -16.63 39.53 13.25
N ILE A 291 -15.31 39.27 13.34
CA ILE A 291 -14.71 38.48 14.44
C ILE A 291 -14.95 39.13 15.80
N SER A 292 -14.83 40.46 15.90
CA SER A 292 -15.08 41.17 17.16
C SER A 292 -16.55 41.04 17.61
N LYS A 293 -17.50 41.07 16.67
CA LYS A 293 -18.92 40.85 16.97
C LYS A 293 -19.21 39.41 17.37
N LEU A 294 -18.51 38.44 16.78
CA LEU A 294 -18.58 37.01 17.10
C LEU A 294 -18.11 36.77 18.53
N PHE A 295 -16.89 37.22 18.85
CA PHE A 295 -16.29 37.12 20.18
C PHE A 295 -17.18 37.75 21.26
N ASN A 296 -17.72 38.94 21.01
CA ASN A 296 -18.60 39.65 21.94
C ASN A 296 -19.98 39.00 22.11
N GLY A 297 -20.33 38.04 21.27
CA GLY A 297 -21.62 37.38 21.27
C GLY A 297 -22.77 38.20 20.72
N THR A 298 -22.47 39.24 19.96
CA THR A 298 -23.49 40.07 19.30
C THR A 298 -23.97 39.48 17.97
N LEU A 299 -23.22 38.54 17.39
CA LEU A 299 -23.64 37.79 16.20
C LEU A 299 -24.52 36.59 16.54
N LEU A 300 -24.22 35.89 17.63
CA LEU A 300 -24.91 34.65 18.03
C LEU A 300 -25.95 34.88 19.14
N GLY A 301 -25.99 36.08 19.72
CA GLY A 301 -26.89 36.41 20.82
C GLY A 301 -28.34 36.55 20.37
N GLU A 302 -29.25 36.14 21.25
CA GLU A 302 -30.69 36.26 21.06
C GLU A 302 -31.21 37.58 21.63
N ARG A 303 -32.45 37.95 21.31
CA ARG A 303 -33.11 39.11 21.93
C ARG A 303 -34.21 38.63 22.85
N ASP A 304 -34.26 39.18 24.04
CA ASP A 304 -35.36 38.94 24.97
C ASP A 304 -36.68 39.56 24.48
N GLU A 305 -37.76 39.33 25.23
CA GLU A 305 -39.11 39.83 24.94
C GLU A 305 -39.16 41.37 24.84
N ASN A 306 -38.22 42.07 25.45
CA ASN A 306 -38.10 43.53 25.41
C ASN A 306 -37.16 44.03 24.30
N GLY A 307 -36.67 43.13 23.44
CA GLY A 307 -35.75 43.41 22.36
C GLY A 307 -34.30 43.64 22.79
N LYS A 308 -33.97 43.42 24.07
CA LYS A 308 -32.60 43.56 24.60
C LYS A 308 -31.79 42.33 24.22
N LEU A 309 -30.59 42.58 23.70
CA LEU A 309 -29.66 41.51 23.29
C LEU A 309 -29.11 40.77 24.52
N ILE A 310 -29.27 39.45 24.51
CA ILE A 310 -28.60 38.49 25.38
C ILE A 310 -27.40 37.95 24.59
N PRO A 311 -26.17 38.41 24.87
CA PRO A 311 -25.01 38.04 24.07
C PRO A 311 -24.60 36.59 24.31
N LEU A 312 -24.39 35.83 23.24
CA LEU A 312 -23.83 34.48 23.28
C LEU A 312 -22.40 34.50 22.73
N LYS A 313 -21.43 34.65 23.63
CA LYS A 313 -20.02 34.88 23.27
C LYS A 313 -19.44 33.68 22.53
N PHE A 314 -18.58 33.96 21.55
CA PHE A 314 -17.72 32.94 20.95
C PHE A 314 -16.31 33.10 21.53
N ASP A 315 -16.17 32.74 22.79
CA ASP A 315 -14.91 32.72 23.52
C ASP A 315 -14.44 31.28 23.73
N LEU A 316 -13.32 31.09 24.41
CA LEU A 316 -12.71 29.79 24.68
C LEU A 316 -13.69 28.82 25.34
N ARG A 317 -14.62 29.31 26.18
CA ARG A 317 -15.63 28.46 26.84
C ARG A 317 -16.58 27.88 25.81
N THR A 318 -17.10 28.72 24.92
CA THR A 318 -17.95 28.27 23.81
C THR A 318 -17.21 27.32 22.88
N GLU A 319 -15.95 27.59 22.54
CA GLU A 319 -15.16 26.67 21.69
C GLU A 319 -14.92 25.31 22.35
N ILE A 320 -14.64 25.27 23.66
CA ILE A 320 -14.54 24.03 24.46
C ILE A 320 -15.87 23.27 24.43
N GLY A 321 -16.99 23.98 24.58
CA GLY A 321 -18.34 23.43 24.48
C GLY A 321 -18.67 22.87 23.11
N ILE A 322 -18.29 23.58 22.04
CA ILE A 322 -18.48 23.11 20.65
C ILE A 322 -17.68 21.83 20.43
N ALA A 323 -16.44 21.76 20.93
CA ALA A 323 -15.66 20.53 20.87
C ALA A 323 -16.33 19.37 21.62
N HIS A 324 -16.99 19.64 22.75
CA HIS A 324 -17.80 18.66 23.46
C HIS A 324 -19.03 18.20 22.63
N GLU A 325 -19.76 19.13 22.04
CA GLU A 325 -20.91 18.82 21.17
C GLU A 325 -20.51 17.99 19.94
N LEU A 326 -19.40 18.33 19.29
CA LEU A 326 -18.82 17.51 18.22
C LEU A 326 -18.36 16.14 18.74
N GLY A 327 -17.86 16.07 19.98
CA GLY A 327 -17.53 14.82 20.65
C GLY A 327 -18.76 13.92 20.88
N ARG A 328 -19.92 14.51 21.21
CA ARG A 328 -21.20 13.79 21.30
C ARG A 328 -21.60 13.22 19.95
N GLN A 329 -21.48 14.02 18.88
CA GLN A 329 -21.71 13.57 17.50
C GLN A 329 -20.74 12.47 17.06
N ALA A 330 -19.52 12.42 17.60
CA ALA A 330 -18.54 11.39 17.27
C ALA A 330 -18.87 10.01 17.85
N LEU A 331 -19.67 9.94 18.92
CA LEU A 331 -19.92 8.69 19.65
C LEU A 331 -20.56 7.58 18.78
N PRO A 332 -21.67 7.83 18.03
CA PRO A 332 -22.25 6.80 17.17
C PRO A 332 -21.30 6.35 16.06
N ILE A 333 -20.45 7.26 15.58
CA ILE A 333 -19.48 7.02 14.51
C ILE A 333 -18.37 6.09 15.00
N ILE A 334 -17.82 6.36 16.19
CA ILE A 334 -16.79 5.51 16.81
C ILE A 334 -17.36 4.11 17.05
N LEU A 335 -18.58 4.02 17.57
CA LEU A 335 -19.24 2.73 17.78
C LEU A 335 -19.40 1.96 16.47
N ASN A 336 -19.87 2.64 15.41
CA ASN A 336 -20.01 2.06 14.08
C ASN A 336 -18.67 1.50 13.55
N GLU A 337 -17.58 2.27 13.70
CA GLU A 337 -16.23 1.81 13.35
C GLU A 337 -15.80 0.59 14.14
N CYS A 338 -16.00 0.60 15.46
CA CYS A 338 -15.59 -0.47 16.35
C CYS A 338 -16.31 -1.79 16.02
N ILE A 339 -17.62 -1.75 15.74
CA ILE A 339 -18.40 -2.93 15.37
C ILE A 339 -17.90 -3.51 14.05
N VAL A 340 -17.77 -2.68 13.00
CA VAL A 340 -17.37 -3.14 11.67
C VAL A 340 -15.93 -3.67 11.66
N ARG A 341 -15.00 -2.94 12.28
CA ARG A 341 -13.58 -3.34 12.35
C ARG A 341 -13.38 -4.54 13.26
N GLY A 342 -14.07 -4.59 14.40
CA GLY A 342 -14.04 -5.71 15.33
C GLY A 342 -14.56 -6.98 14.66
N PHE A 343 -15.72 -6.90 14.02
CA PHE A 343 -16.28 -8.02 13.27
C PHE A 343 -15.35 -8.49 12.15
N TYR A 344 -14.84 -7.57 11.32
CA TYR A 344 -13.88 -7.90 10.26
C TYR A 344 -12.66 -8.64 10.83
N PHE A 345 -12.06 -8.10 11.88
CA PHE A 345 -10.87 -8.68 12.51
C PHE A 345 -11.15 -10.10 13.02
N ILE A 346 -12.23 -10.28 13.81
CA ILE A 346 -12.60 -11.58 14.38
C ILE A 346 -12.84 -12.58 13.25
N ARG A 347 -13.63 -12.19 12.24
CA ARG A 347 -13.97 -13.08 11.13
C ARG A 347 -12.75 -13.52 10.33
N ARG A 348 -11.88 -12.58 9.94
CA ARG A 348 -10.66 -12.90 9.18
C ARG A 348 -9.68 -13.69 10.03
N LEU A 349 -9.62 -13.46 11.33
CA LEU A 349 -8.80 -14.24 12.26
C LEU A 349 -9.30 -15.69 12.35
N CYS A 350 -10.62 -15.90 12.48
CA CYS A 350 -11.21 -17.24 12.47
C CYS A 350 -10.92 -18.01 11.18
N VAL A 351 -10.98 -17.32 10.03
CA VAL A 351 -10.63 -17.91 8.73
C VAL A 351 -9.15 -18.31 8.71
N GLU A 352 -8.23 -17.42 9.08
CA GLU A 352 -6.79 -17.73 9.12
C GLU A 352 -6.44 -18.83 10.13
N ILE A 353 -7.13 -18.90 11.28
CA ILE A 353 -6.95 -19.97 12.27
C ILE A 353 -7.36 -21.32 11.69
N ARG A 354 -8.51 -21.37 11.00
CA ARG A 354 -9.03 -22.61 10.40
C ARG A 354 -8.17 -23.05 9.23
N ASP A 355 -7.86 -22.13 8.33
CA ASP A 355 -7.18 -22.44 7.06
C ASP A 355 -5.70 -22.83 7.28
N ASN A 356 -5.06 -22.36 8.37
CA ASN A 356 -3.70 -22.74 8.75
C ASN A 356 -3.64 -23.80 9.88
N ASP A 357 -4.77 -24.42 10.25
CA ASP A 357 -4.88 -25.45 11.31
C ASP A 357 -4.19 -25.08 12.63
N ILE A 358 -4.38 -23.83 13.08
CA ILE A 358 -3.73 -23.26 14.27
C ILE A 358 -4.32 -23.90 15.54
N LYS A 359 -3.51 -24.69 16.26
CA LYS A 359 -3.95 -25.40 17.49
C LYS A 359 -3.26 -24.89 18.75
N LYS A 360 -2.10 -24.23 18.63
CA LYS A 360 -1.28 -23.75 19.75
C LYS A 360 -0.76 -22.34 19.52
N ILE A 361 -0.34 -21.67 20.60
CA ILE A 361 0.22 -20.31 20.55
C ILE A 361 1.46 -20.24 19.64
N SER A 362 2.28 -21.30 19.59
CA SER A 362 3.45 -21.40 18.70
C SER A 362 3.11 -21.26 17.22
N ASP A 363 1.88 -21.60 16.84
CA ASP A 363 1.44 -21.70 15.45
C ASP A 363 0.97 -20.33 14.93
N LEU A 364 0.73 -19.35 15.82
CA LEU A 364 0.31 -17.99 15.47
C LEU A 364 1.26 -17.27 14.51
N LYS A 365 2.53 -17.71 14.43
CA LYS A 365 3.50 -17.22 13.45
C LYS A 365 3.10 -17.50 11.99
N ASN A 366 2.22 -18.48 11.77
CA ASN A 366 1.72 -18.87 10.45
C ASN A 366 0.52 -18.01 10.00
N ILE A 367 -0.04 -17.15 10.87
CA ILE A 367 -1.16 -16.28 10.52
C ILE A 367 -0.70 -15.13 9.63
N ASN A 368 -1.43 -14.90 8.53
CA ASN A 368 -1.19 -13.72 7.70
C ASN A 368 -1.85 -12.46 8.29
N TRP A 369 -1.15 -11.80 9.20
CA TRP A 369 -1.64 -10.57 9.85
C TRP A 369 -1.99 -9.43 8.89
N LYS A 370 -1.40 -9.38 7.69
CA LYS A 370 -1.75 -8.37 6.68
C LYS A 370 -3.19 -8.53 6.17
N ARG A 371 -3.71 -9.76 6.17
CA ARG A 371 -5.10 -10.09 5.77
C ARG A 371 -6.09 -9.91 6.92
N THR A 372 -5.63 -10.11 8.16
CA THR A 372 -6.45 -10.06 9.37
C THR A 372 -6.71 -8.65 9.89
N LEU A 373 -5.69 -7.78 9.86
CA LEU A 373 -5.80 -6.45 10.47
C LEU A 373 -6.88 -5.60 9.77
N PRO A 374 -7.77 -4.93 10.54
CA PRO A 374 -8.90 -4.19 9.99
C PRO A 374 -8.49 -2.80 9.49
N PHE A 375 -7.36 -2.68 8.79
CA PHE A 375 -6.81 -1.42 8.30
C PHE A 375 -6.14 -1.59 6.94
N LYS A 376 -6.18 -0.52 6.13
CA LYS A 376 -5.41 -0.40 4.87
C LYS A 376 -5.65 -1.51 3.83
N ASN A 377 -6.78 -2.21 3.87
CA ASN A 377 -7.25 -3.09 2.79
C ASN A 377 -8.59 -2.59 2.24
N ARG A 378 -8.92 -2.91 0.99
CA ARG A 378 -10.14 -2.38 0.37
C ARG A 378 -11.42 -2.96 0.96
N THR A 379 -11.40 -4.21 1.40
CA THR A 379 -12.57 -4.87 1.99
C THR A 379 -13.10 -4.10 3.19
N ILE A 380 -12.25 -3.80 4.18
CA ILE A 380 -12.67 -3.03 5.35
C ILE A 380 -13.06 -1.60 4.98
N VAL A 381 -12.36 -0.96 4.02
CA VAL A 381 -12.71 0.40 3.55
C VAL A 381 -14.09 0.42 2.90
N ARG A 382 -14.45 -0.61 2.12
CA ARG A 382 -15.77 -0.77 1.52
C ARG A 382 -16.85 -0.99 2.58
N MET A 383 -16.61 -1.88 3.54
CA MET A 383 -17.52 -2.10 4.67
C MET A 383 -17.75 -0.81 5.47
N MET A 384 -16.68 -0.07 5.78
CA MET A 384 -16.76 1.22 6.47
C MET A 384 -17.56 2.25 5.66
N THR A 385 -17.41 2.28 4.34
CA THR A 385 -18.16 3.19 3.45
C THR A 385 -19.66 2.89 3.47
N ILE A 386 -20.03 1.60 3.43
CA ILE A 386 -21.43 1.17 3.53
C ILE A 386 -22.01 1.49 4.92
N ALA A 387 -21.25 1.20 5.98
CA ALA A 387 -21.71 1.42 7.34
C ALA A 387 -21.90 2.91 7.67
N THR A 388 -20.93 3.75 7.29
CA THR A 388 -21.01 5.21 7.49
C THR A 388 -22.03 5.86 6.55
N GLY A 389 -22.22 5.33 5.34
CA GLY A 389 -23.27 5.79 4.42
C GLY A 389 -24.68 5.45 4.91
N THR A 390 -24.88 4.23 5.43
CA THR A 390 -26.14 3.81 6.04
C THR A 390 -26.47 4.65 7.26
N PHE A 391 -25.48 4.85 8.13
CA PHE A 391 -25.59 5.76 9.28
C PHE A 391 -26.02 7.17 8.85
N THR A 392 -25.31 7.77 7.89
CA THR A 392 -25.58 9.12 7.41
C THR A 392 -26.98 9.22 6.79
N ALA A 393 -27.41 8.21 6.02
CA ALA A 393 -28.75 8.20 5.44
C ALA A 393 -29.85 8.20 6.51
N ILE A 394 -29.67 7.44 7.58
CA ILE A 394 -30.63 7.36 8.70
C ILE A 394 -30.63 8.65 9.52
N ASP A 395 -29.45 9.20 9.83
CA ASP A 395 -29.30 10.48 10.50
C ASP A 395 -30.02 11.61 9.74
N LEU A 396 -29.73 11.76 8.44
CA LEU A 396 -30.38 12.77 7.61
C LEU A 396 -31.90 12.56 7.52
N ALA A 397 -32.37 11.30 7.48
CA ALA A 397 -33.80 11.00 7.50
C ALA A 397 -34.46 11.39 8.84
N ASP A 398 -33.85 11.01 9.97
CA ASP A 398 -34.35 11.37 11.30
C ASP A 398 -34.36 12.89 11.52
N ALA A 399 -33.26 13.56 11.17
CA ALA A 399 -33.15 15.01 11.22
C ALA A 399 -34.24 15.68 10.38
N GLY A 400 -34.50 15.18 9.17
CA GLY A 400 -35.55 15.68 8.28
C GLY A 400 -36.95 15.54 8.87
N ILE A 401 -37.29 14.35 9.36
CA ILE A 401 -38.60 14.06 9.98
C ILE A 401 -38.82 14.97 11.19
N ARG A 402 -37.84 15.04 12.10
CA ARG A 402 -37.96 15.85 13.32
C ARG A 402 -37.99 17.35 13.03
N ALA A 403 -37.26 17.80 12.01
CA ALA A 403 -37.31 19.20 11.60
C ALA A 403 -38.68 19.60 11.07
N VAL A 404 -39.32 18.75 10.25
CA VAL A 404 -40.69 18.98 9.76
C VAL A 404 -41.70 18.99 10.90
N ILE A 405 -41.60 18.02 11.83
CA ILE A 405 -42.47 17.96 13.02
C ILE A 405 -42.31 19.24 13.86
N LYS A 406 -41.09 19.65 14.17
CA LYS A 406 -40.81 20.83 15.00
C LYS A 406 -41.27 22.12 14.33
N SER A 407 -41.19 22.20 13.00
CA SER A 407 -41.63 23.36 12.24
C SER A 407 -43.15 23.41 12.01
N GLY A 408 -43.92 22.36 12.34
CA GLY A 408 -45.35 22.29 12.02
C GLY A 408 -45.63 22.15 10.52
N GLY A 409 -44.71 21.55 9.77
CA GLY A 409 -44.76 21.41 8.31
C GLY A 409 -43.50 21.88 7.60
N PHE A 410 -43.54 21.90 6.26
CA PHE A 410 -42.46 22.43 5.43
C PHE A 410 -42.59 23.95 5.31
N ASN A 411 -41.71 24.67 6.00
CA ASN A 411 -41.67 26.13 6.00
C ASN A 411 -40.22 26.64 6.13
N PRO A 412 -39.96 27.96 6.10
CA PRO A 412 -38.60 28.49 6.18
C PRO A 412 -37.81 28.06 7.44
N ALA A 413 -38.49 27.76 8.55
CA ALA A 413 -37.83 27.30 9.78
C ALA A 413 -37.38 25.82 9.72
N THR A 414 -37.95 25.02 8.81
CA THR A 414 -37.59 23.60 8.63
C THR A 414 -36.12 23.41 8.30
N LEU A 415 -35.54 24.28 7.47
CA LEU A 415 -34.12 24.18 7.13
C LEU A 415 -33.22 24.42 8.34
N GLY A 416 -33.54 25.41 9.19
CA GLY A 416 -32.81 25.68 10.42
C GLY A 416 -32.89 24.52 11.40
N ASN A 417 -34.09 24.02 11.66
CA ASN A 417 -34.32 22.87 12.54
C ASN A 417 -33.66 21.57 12.03
N PHE A 418 -33.57 21.41 10.70
CA PHE A 418 -32.87 20.30 10.08
C PHE A 418 -31.36 20.39 10.34
N ILE A 419 -30.75 21.52 10.00
CA ILE A 419 -29.31 21.76 10.17
C ILE A 419 -28.87 21.54 11.62
N LEU A 420 -29.66 21.96 12.61
CA LEU A 420 -29.33 21.77 14.02
C LEU A 420 -29.32 20.30 14.46
N ARG A 421 -29.97 19.40 13.72
CA ARG A 421 -30.06 17.96 14.05
C ARG A 421 -29.07 17.09 13.30
N VAL A 422 -28.58 17.52 12.14
CA VAL A 422 -27.64 16.71 11.34
C VAL A 422 -26.36 16.42 12.12
N ASN A 423 -25.91 15.16 12.08
CA ASN A 423 -24.59 14.78 12.57
C ASN A 423 -23.51 15.15 11.55
N PHE A 424 -22.93 16.35 11.70
CA PHE A 424 -21.90 16.87 10.80
C PHE A 424 -20.60 16.07 10.83
N VAL A 425 -20.22 15.56 12.00
CA VAL A 425 -19.05 14.67 12.12
C VAL A 425 -19.26 13.41 11.29
N GLY A 426 -20.50 12.90 11.27
CA GLY A 426 -20.97 11.76 10.51
C GLY A 426 -20.84 11.94 9.02
N VAL A 427 -21.43 13.02 8.52
CA VAL A 427 -21.36 13.42 7.11
C VAL A 427 -19.91 13.57 6.66
N GLY A 428 -19.07 14.25 7.45
CA GLY A 428 -17.64 14.39 7.16
C GLY A 428 -16.91 13.05 7.12
N ARG A 429 -17.20 12.16 8.08
CA ARG A 429 -16.58 10.83 8.12
C ARG A 429 -16.99 9.95 6.95
N PHE A 430 -18.26 10.01 6.53
CA PHE A 430 -18.75 9.32 5.34
C PHE A 430 -18.06 9.84 4.07
N ALA A 431 -17.90 11.15 3.92
CA ALA A 431 -17.18 11.73 2.78
C ALA A 431 -15.73 11.21 2.69
N ILE A 432 -15.02 11.11 3.82
CA ILE A 432 -13.67 10.51 3.89
C ILE A 432 -13.70 9.02 3.48
N ALA A 433 -14.73 8.28 3.90
CA ALA A 433 -14.89 6.86 3.55
C ALA A 433 -15.03 6.68 2.03
N VAL A 434 -15.95 7.44 1.41
CA VAL A 434 -16.17 7.45 -0.03
C VAL A 434 -14.89 7.82 -0.78
N GLY A 435 -14.22 8.91 -0.37
CA GLY A 435 -12.96 9.33 -0.99
C GLY A 435 -11.88 8.25 -0.93
N SER A 436 -11.74 7.58 0.21
CA SER A 436 -10.78 6.48 0.39
C SER A 436 -11.11 5.26 -0.48
N ASP A 437 -12.37 4.86 -0.53
CA ASP A 437 -12.84 3.70 -1.30
C ASP A 437 -12.72 3.93 -2.81
N VAL A 438 -13.09 5.11 -3.30
CA VAL A 438 -12.90 5.52 -4.69
C VAL A 438 -11.42 5.57 -5.04
N SER A 439 -10.59 6.19 -4.20
CA SER A 439 -9.13 6.28 -4.40
C SER A 439 -8.49 4.89 -4.52
N MET A 440 -8.87 3.94 -3.65
CA MET A 440 -8.40 2.56 -3.75
C MET A 440 -8.86 1.87 -5.04
N GLY A 441 -10.09 2.15 -5.50
CA GLY A 441 -10.58 1.65 -6.78
C GLY A 441 -9.78 2.17 -7.98
N VAL A 442 -9.49 3.48 -8.01
CA VAL A 442 -8.66 4.10 -9.06
C VAL A 442 -7.23 3.54 -9.01
N LYS A 443 -6.65 3.42 -7.81
CA LYS A 443 -5.31 2.85 -7.63
C LYS A 443 -5.24 1.42 -8.16
N ARG A 444 -6.25 0.59 -7.87
CA ARG A 444 -6.32 -0.80 -8.39
C ARG A 444 -6.24 -0.83 -9.90
N ASN A 445 -7.03 0.00 -10.58
CA ASN A 445 -7.05 0.01 -12.05
C ASN A 445 -5.71 0.45 -12.63
N LYS A 446 -5.05 1.43 -12.00
CA LYS A 446 -3.69 1.83 -12.38
C LYS A 446 -2.68 0.69 -12.21
N THR A 447 -2.72 0.00 -11.06
CA THR A 447 -1.84 -1.14 -10.76
C THR A 447 -2.08 -2.32 -11.72
N ILE A 448 -3.33 -2.63 -12.06
CA ILE A 448 -3.66 -3.64 -13.09
C ILE A 448 -3.08 -3.24 -14.44
N SER A 449 -3.23 -1.97 -14.86
CA SER A 449 -2.67 -1.49 -16.11
C SER A 449 -1.14 -1.59 -16.14
N GLU A 450 -0.46 -1.29 -15.03
CA GLU A 450 0.98 -1.48 -14.90
C GLU A 450 1.38 -2.96 -15.02
N LYS A 451 0.67 -3.85 -14.33
CA LYS A 451 0.87 -5.31 -14.45
C LYS A 451 0.71 -5.76 -15.91
N SER A 452 -0.33 -5.32 -16.60
CA SER A 452 -0.56 -5.68 -18.01
C SER A 452 0.59 -5.25 -18.91
N LYS A 453 1.21 -4.08 -18.66
CA LYS A 453 2.39 -3.63 -19.43
C LYS A 453 3.59 -4.54 -19.20
N LEU A 454 3.84 -4.94 -17.95
CA LEU A 454 4.93 -5.86 -17.62
C LEU A 454 4.69 -7.25 -18.21
N MET A 455 3.46 -7.75 -18.19
CA MET A 455 3.11 -9.03 -18.85
C MET A 455 3.37 -8.97 -20.36
N SER A 456 3.10 -7.84 -21.02
CA SER A 456 3.47 -7.67 -22.43
C SER A 456 5.00 -7.69 -22.65
N GLU A 457 5.79 -7.13 -21.73
CA GLU A 457 7.25 -7.21 -21.77
C GLU A 457 7.74 -8.66 -21.59
N VAL A 458 7.12 -9.42 -20.67
CA VAL A 458 7.40 -10.86 -20.49
C VAL A 458 7.16 -11.65 -21.78
N ILE A 459 6.06 -11.39 -22.49
CA ILE A 459 5.77 -12.05 -23.77
C ILE A 459 6.85 -11.71 -24.81
N CYS A 460 7.24 -10.43 -24.92
CA CYS A 460 8.27 -10.00 -25.85
C CYS A 460 9.63 -10.66 -25.55
N LEU A 461 10.05 -10.65 -24.28
CA LEU A 461 11.30 -11.26 -23.83
C LEU A 461 11.29 -12.78 -24.00
N SER A 462 10.16 -13.43 -23.75
CA SER A 462 10.00 -14.87 -23.99
C SER A 462 10.16 -15.20 -25.47
N ASN A 463 9.62 -14.37 -26.38
CA ASN A 463 9.85 -14.53 -27.81
C ASN A 463 11.34 -14.34 -28.17
N VAL A 464 12.02 -13.34 -27.61
CA VAL A 464 13.47 -13.16 -27.79
C VAL A 464 14.26 -14.37 -27.29
N LYS A 465 13.91 -14.95 -26.13
CA LYS A 465 14.52 -16.18 -25.61
C LYS A 465 14.32 -17.35 -26.58
N ILE A 466 13.12 -17.50 -27.15
CA ILE A 466 12.84 -18.52 -28.17
C ILE A 466 13.73 -18.32 -29.40
N TYR A 467 13.94 -17.09 -29.86
CA TYR A 467 14.88 -16.83 -30.97
C TYR A 467 16.31 -17.26 -30.64
N TYR A 468 16.81 -16.97 -29.44
CA TYR A 468 18.14 -17.42 -29.01
C TYR A 468 18.22 -18.94 -28.89
N LYS A 469 17.21 -19.60 -28.31
CA LYS A 469 17.14 -21.08 -28.25
C LYS A 469 17.07 -21.73 -29.63
N ASN A 470 16.34 -21.13 -30.57
CA ASN A 470 16.32 -21.59 -31.96
C ASN A 470 17.69 -21.41 -32.64
N ALA A 471 18.40 -20.31 -32.36
CA ALA A 471 19.75 -20.09 -32.87
C ALA A 471 20.75 -21.10 -32.29
N GLU A 472 20.64 -21.42 -31.00
CA GLU A 472 21.40 -22.48 -30.32
C GLU A 472 21.16 -23.84 -30.97
N LEU A 473 19.89 -24.21 -31.19
CA LEU A 473 19.52 -25.45 -31.87
C LEU A 473 20.10 -25.54 -33.28
N LEU A 474 20.04 -24.45 -34.06
CA LEU A 474 20.64 -24.38 -35.40
C LEU A 474 22.17 -24.55 -35.37
N CYS A 475 22.85 -23.94 -34.40
CA CYS A 475 24.28 -24.13 -34.18
C CYS A 475 24.59 -25.61 -33.88
N SER A 476 23.85 -26.23 -32.96
CA SER A 476 24.02 -27.65 -32.64
C SER A 476 23.74 -28.56 -33.83
N TYR A 477 22.71 -28.28 -34.63
CA TYR A 477 22.42 -29.03 -35.85
C TYR A 477 23.56 -28.91 -36.88
N SER A 478 24.08 -27.69 -37.08
CA SER A 478 25.20 -27.46 -38.00
C SER A 478 26.48 -28.18 -37.56
N ASN A 479 26.75 -28.22 -36.26
CA ASN A 479 27.88 -28.96 -35.69
C ASN A 479 27.71 -30.47 -35.89
N LEU A 480 26.50 -31.00 -35.67
CA LEU A 480 26.17 -32.40 -35.90
C LEU A 480 26.38 -32.80 -37.37
N HIS A 481 25.90 -31.97 -38.31
CA HIS A 481 26.07 -32.19 -39.74
C HIS A 481 27.56 -32.19 -40.13
N LYS A 482 28.35 -31.25 -39.59
CA LYS A 482 29.79 -31.20 -39.83
C LYS A 482 30.51 -32.43 -39.27
N CYS A 483 30.09 -32.92 -38.10
CA CYS A 483 30.59 -34.18 -37.54
C CYS A 483 30.23 -35.39 -38.44
N GLN A 484 29.01 -35.44 -38.97
CA GLN A 484 28.59 -36.48 -39.92
C GLN A 484 29.39 -36.42 -41.23
N GLU A 485 29.56 -35.25 -41.84
CA GLU A 485 30.41 -35.08 -43.03
C GLU A 485 31.86 -35.52 -42.78
N ASN A 486 32.43 -35.13 -41.64
CA ASN A 486 33.77 -35.57 -41.25
C ASN A 486 33.84 -37.09 -41.04
N MET A 487 32.78 -37.71 -40.50
CA MET A 487 32.68 -39.15 -40.30
C MET A 487 32.57 -39.88 -41.64
N PHE A 488 31.72 -39.42 -42.56
CA PHE A 488 31.64 -39.96 -43.93
C PHE A 488 32.96 -39.77 -44.70
N GLY A 489 33.64 -38.63 -44.51
CA GLY A 489 34.97 -38.40 -45.06
C GLY A 489 36.01 -39.37 -44.49
N ALA A 490 35.97 -39.65 -43.19
CA ALA A 490 36.83 -40.63 -42.54
C ALA A 490 36.54 -42.07 -43.00
N GLU A 491 35.27 -42.44 -43.15
CA GLU A 491 34.85 -43.73 -43.71
C GLU A 491 35.32 -43.89 -45.16
N ALA A 492 35.15 -42.86 -46.00
CA ALA A 492 35.64 -42.87 -47.38
C ALA A 492 37.17 -43.04 -47.46
N ASN A 493 37.92 -42.33 -46.61
CA ASN A 493 39.36 -42.50 -46.50
C ASN A 493 39.75 -43.90 -46.04
N MET A 494 38.97 -44.50 -45.13
CA MET A 494 39.17 -45.87 -44.66
C MET A 494 38.93 -46.88 -45.79
N TRP A 495 37.87 -46.72 -46.59
CA TRP A 495 37.60 -47.59 -47.75
C TRP A 495 38.71 -47.52 -48.80
N VAL A 496 39.27 -46.34 -49.06
CA VAL A 496 40.42 -46.18 -49.97
C VAL A 496 41.66 -46.92 -49.46
N GLU A 497 41.94 -46.88 -48.16
CA GLU A 497 43.06 -47.62 -47.56
C GLU A 497 42.82 -49.14 -47.53
N VAL A 498 41.59 -49.59 -47.31
CA VAL A 498 41.20 -51.00 -47.43
C VAL A 498 41.41 -51.52 -48.85
N GLU A 499 41.01 -50.75 -49.87
CA GLU A 499 41.21 -51.14 -51.29
C GLU A 499 42.71 -51.22 -51.65
N LYS A 500 43.53 -50.27 -51.20
CA LYS A 500 45.00 -50.33 -51.37
C LYS A 500 45.60 -51.56 -50.70
N THR A 501 45.12 -51.90 -49.51
CA THR A 501 45.56 -53.08 -48.77
C THR A 501 45.17 -54.36 -49.50
N GLN A 502 43.95 -54.44 -50.03
CA GLN A 502 43.48 -55.58 -50.83
C GLN A 502 44.33 -55.75 -52.09
N ARG A 503 44.59 -54.68 -52.86
CA ARG A 503 45.46 -54.74 -54.04
C ARG A 503 46.88 -55.20 -53.69
N SER A 504 47.39 -54.81 -52.52
CA SER A 504 48.70 -55.26 -52.03
C SER A 504 48.69 -56.76 -51.70
N ILE A 505 47.60 -57.25 -51.10
CA ILE A 505 47.39 -58.68 -50.78
C ILE A 505 47.26 -59.51 -52.06
N GLU A 506 46.48 -59.05 -53.05
CA GLU A 506 46.37 -59.72 -54.36
C GLU A 506 47.71 -59.76 -55.10
N GLY A 507 48.50 -58.68 -55.02
CA GLY A 507 49.88 -58.67 -55.49
C GLY A 507 50.76 -59.73 -54.83
N LEU A 508 50.64 -59.91 -53.51
CA LEU A 508 51.36 -60.93 -52.75
C LEU A 508 50.95 -62.35 -53.18
N TYR A 509 49.65 -62.61 -53.35
CA TYR A 509 49.15 -63.91 -53.82
C TYR A 509 49.67 -64.27 -55.20
N ASN A 510 49.71 -63.31 -56.14
CA ASN A 510 50.28 -63.53 -57.47
C ASN A 510 51.77 -63.88 -57.42
N GLU A 511 52.54 -63.26 -56.53
CA GLU A 511 53.96 -63.61 -56.35
C GLU A 511 54.13 -64.99 -55.72
N ILE A 512 53.31 -65.35 -54.73
CA ILE A 512 53.30 -66.70 -54.13
C ILE A 512 52.96 -67.76 -55.19
N GLU A 513 51.99 -67.51 -56.06
CA GLU A 513 51.61 -68.43 -57.13
C GLU A 513 52.73 -68.63 -58.17
N LYS A 514 53.47 -67.55 -58.50
CA LYS A 514 54.67 -67.64 -59.35
C LYS A 514 55.77 -68.49 -58.70
N VAL A 515 56.03 -68.28 -57.40
CA VAL A 515 57.01 -69.08 -56.64
C VAL A 515 56.59 -70.54 -56.55
N GLY A 516 55.31 -70.82 -56.31
CA GLY A 516 54.75 -72.17 -56.29
C GLY A 516 54.90 -72.88 -57.63
N ARG A 517 54.61 -72.21 -58.75
CA ARG A 517 54.83 -72.75 -60.11
C ARG A 517 56.30 -73.03 -60.38
N PHE A 518 57.20 -72.14 -59.96
CA PHE A 518 58.65 -72.37 -60.08
C PHE A 518 59.10 -73.60 -59.30
N TYR A 519 58.65 -73.74 -58.05
CA TYR A 519 58.99 -74.87 -57.19
C TYR A 519 58.48 -76.21 -57.72
N LEU A 520 57.22 -76.26 -58.19
CA LEU A 520 56.65 -77.46 -58.81
C LEU A 520 57.43 -77.88 -60.06
N LYS A 521 57.81 -76.91 -60.90
CA LYS A 521 58.64 -77.18 -62.09
C LYS A 521 60.01 -77.77 -61.70
N THR A 522 60.63 -77.27 -60.63
CA THR A 522 61.89 -77.83 -60.13
C THR A 522 61.72 -79.26 -59.60
N ILE A 523 60.59 -79.57 -58.96
CA ILE A 523 60.28 -80.93 -58.51
C ILE A 523 60.09 -81.87 -59.70
N ASP A 524 59.34 -81.47 -60.73
CA ASP A 524 59.14 -82.28 -61.94
C ASP A 524 60.47 -82.54 -62.66
N GLU A 525 61.33 -81.51 -62.81
CA GLU A 525 62.67 -81.65 -63.40
C GLU A 525 63.57 -82.60 -62.56
N MET A 526 63.42 -82.59 -61.23
CA MET A 526 64.10 -83.53 -60.35
C MET A 526 63.58 -84.96 -60.52
N ASP A 527 62.26 -85.15 -60.58
CA ASP A 527 61.63 -86.46 -60.74
C ASP A 527 61.97 -87.11 -62.10
N GLU A 528 61.97 -86.32 -63.18
CA GLU A 528 62.47 -86.76 -64.49
C GLU A 528 63.95 -87.18 -64.43
N SER A 529 64.78 -86.41 -63.72
CA SER A 529 66.20 -86.74 -63.52
C SER A 529 66.37 -88.03 -62.71
N PHE A 530 65.55 -88.24 -61.67
CA PHE A 530 65.58 -89.47 -60.86
C PHE A 530 65.10 -90.69 -61.65
N ASN A 531 64.03 -90.58 -62.42
CA ASN A 531 63.53 -91.65 -63.29
C ASN A 531 64.55 -92.01 -64.39
N GLY A 532 65.25 -91.00 -64.95
CA GLY A 532 66.33 -91.23 -65.89
C GLY A 532 67.52 -91.98 -65.28
N ILE A 533 67.87 -91.68 -64.03
CA ILE A 533 68.86 -92.44 -63.27
C ILE A 533 68.37 -93.87 -63.02
N GLU A 534 67.10 -94.05 -62.65
CA GLU A 534 66.52 -95.36 -62.35
C GLU A 534 66.53 -96.31 -63.57
N GLN A 535 66.24 -95.79 -64.78
CA GLN A 535 66.27 -96.58 -66.01
C GLN A 535 67.68 -97.04 -66.42
N LEU A 536 68.72 -96.32 -65.99
CA LEU A 536 70.12 -96.68 -66.23
C LEU A 536 70.64 -97.72 -65.23
N LEU A 537 69.99 -97.88 -64.06
CA LEU A 537 70.43 -98.82 -63.02
C LEU A 537 70.63 -100.26 -63.53
N PRO A 538 69.72 -100.85 -64.32
CA PRO A 538 69.88 -102.22 -64.81
C PRO A 538 71.06 -102.38 -65.78
N GLU A 539 71.37 -101.36 -66.59
CA GLU A 539 72.54 -101.39 -67.49
C GLU A 539 73.85 -101.20 -66.72
N VAL A 540 73.87 -100.27 -65.77
CA VAL A 540 75.03 -100.01 -64.89
C VAL A 540 75.39 -101.28 -64.11
N GLU A 541 74.39 -101.97 -63.57
CA GLU A 541 74.58 -103.21 -62.82
C GLU A 541 75.01 -104.38 -63.73
N LYS A 542 74.55 -104.40 -64.99
CA LYS A 542 74.97 -105.41 -65.98
C LYS A 542 76.41 -105.19 -66.47
N MET A 543 76.85 -103.95 -66.60
CA MET A 543 78.22 -103.62 -66.99
C MET A 543 79.22 -103.75 -65.83
N ASN A 544 78.79 -103.48 -64.60
CA ASN A 544 79.61 -103.59 -63.39
C ASN A 544 78.79 -104.22 -62.23
N PRO A 545 78.76 -105.56 -62.13
CA PRO A 545 78.01 -106.25 -61.09
C PRO A 545 78.51 -105.87 -59.68
N GLY A 546 77.61 -105.42 -58.80
CA GLY A 546 77.87 -104.99 -57.42
C GLY A 546 78.11 -103.49 -57.21
N LEU A 547 78.05 -102.65 -58.26
CA LEU A 547 78.31 -101.21 -58.17
C LEU A 547 77.13 -100.42 -57.58
N VAL A 548 75.87 -100.80 -57.89
CA VAL A 548 74.67 -100.13 -57.37
C VAL A 548 74.56 -100.30 -55.85
N ASP A 549 74.86 -101.49 -55.32
CA ASP A 549 74.90 -101.75 -53.89
C ASP A 549 76.01 -100.97 -53.17
N ALA A 550 77.15 -100.75 -53.82
CA ALA A 550 78.25 -99.93 -53.29
C ALA A 550 77.90 -98.43 -53.23
N MET A 551 77.13 -97.91 -54.18
CA MET A 551 76.65 -96.52 -54.19
C MET A 551 75.51 -96.29 -53.20
N LEU A 552 74.52 -97.19 -53.13
CA LEU A 552 73.45 -97.13 -52.12
C LEU A 552 74.00 -97.28 -50.70
N GLY A 553 75.09 -98.04 -50.52
CA GLY A 553 75.85 -98.12 -49.27
C GLY A 553 76.52 -96.79 -48.85
N ARG A 554 76.80 -95.87 -49.80
CA ARG A 554 77.34 -94.53 -49.50
C ARG A 554 76.27 -93.47 -49.24
N LEU A 555 75.06 -93.63 -49.78
CA LEU A 555 73.92 -92.73 -49.55
C LEU A 555 73.21 -92.97 -48.19
N LYS A 556 73.47 -94.10 -47.53
CA LYS A 556 72.96 -94.41 -46.18
C LYS A 556 73.89 -93.96 -45.04
N ARG A 557 74.74 -92.96 -45.27
CA ARG A 557 75.47 -92.24 -44.19
C ARG A 557 74.98 -90.82 -44.05
#